data_AF-A0A7Y3HFR8-F1
#
_entry.id   AF-A0A7Y3HFR8-F1
#
_cell.length_a   1.000
_cell.length_b   1.000
_cell.length_c   1.000
_cell.angle_alpha   90.00
_cell.angle_beta   90.00
_cell.angle_gamma   90.00
#
_symmetry.space_group_name_H-M   'P 1'
#
loop_
_entity.id
_entity.type
_entity.pdbx_description
1 polymer ?
#
loop_
_entity_poly.entity_id
_entity_poly.type
_entity_poly.pdbx_seq_one_letter_code
_entity_poly.pdbx_strand_id
1 'polypeptide(L)'
;MTVVELLERKRDGGTLSAEEIRWLIASYTADEVPDYQMSAMLMAIFLNGLTGDELAVWAESMLHSGDTLDFSDIPMTKVDKHSTGGVGDKLSIALAPMVAACGLAVPMMS
;
A
#
# COMPACT_ATOMS: atom_id res chain seq x y z
N MET A 1 -19.29 14.22 4.61
CA MET A 1 -18.31 13.15 4.76
C MET A 1 -17.15 13.68 5.55
N THR A 2 -16.99 13.23 6.78
CA THR A 2 -15.89 13.61 7.67
C THR A 2 -15.12 12.36 8.08
N VAL A 3 -13.85 12.51 8.45
CA VAL A 3 -13.05 11.38 8.94
C VAL A 3 -13.68 10.74 10.19
N VAL A 4 -14.39 11.54 11.01
CA VAL A 4 -15.10 11.04 12.20
C VAL A 4 -16.22 10.06 11.81
N GLU A 5 -17.02 10.38 10.80
CA GLU A 5 -18.10 9.48 10.31
C GLU A 5 -17.53 8.16 9.77
N LEU A 6 -16.41 8.23 9.04
CA LEU A 6 -15.73 7.04 8.51
C LEU A 6 -15.14 6.19 9.66
N LEU A 7 -14.50 6.84 10.62
CA LEU A 7 -13.90 6.21 11.79
C LEU A 7 -14.96 5.51 12.64
N GLU A 8 -16.09 6.15 12.93
CA GLU A 8 -17.20 5.55 13.69
C GLU A 8 -17.70 4.28 13.00
N ARG A 9 -17.91 4.35 11.68
CA ARG A 9 -18.35 3.18 10.91
C ARG A 9 -17.33 2.06 10.96
N LYS A 10 -16.04 2.36 10.79
CA LYS A 10 -14.98 1.35 10.82
C LYS A 10 -14.78 0.77 12.22
N ARG A 11 -14.89 1.59 13.26
CA ARG A 11 -14.87 1.17 14.68
C ARG A 11 -16.01 0.19 14.98
N ASP A 12 -17.18 0.41 14.40
CA ASP A 12 -18.37 -0.43 14.61
C ASP A 12 -18.42 -1.65 13.67
N GLY A 13 -17.33 -1.95 12.96
CA GLY A 13 -17.19 -3.13 12.10
C GLY A 13 -17.81 -2.98 10.71
N GLY A 14 -18.22 -1.77 10.32
CA GLY A 14 -18.74 -1.49 8.99
C GLY A 14 -17.64 -1.40 7.91
N THR A 15 -18.10 -1.26 6.67
CA THR A 15 -17.23 -1.11 5.49
C THR A 15 -17.22 0.32 4.98
N LEU A 16 -16.08 0.71 4.39
CA LEU A 16 -15.93 1.96 3.66
C LEU A 16 -16.14 1.71 2.17
N SER A 17 -16.81 2.64 1.50
CA SER A 17 -16.92 2.62 0.05
C SER A 17 -15.60 2.99 -0.61
N ALA A 18 -15.46 2.63 -1.88
CA ALA A 18 -14.25 2.95 -2.65
C ALA A 18 -14.00 4.47 -2.76
N GLU A 19 -15.06 5.27 -2.83
CA GLU A 19 -14.97 6.74 -2.85
C GLU A 19 -14.51 7.31 -1.52
N GLU A 20 -15.01 6.77 -0.41
CA GLU A 20 -14.60 7.15 0.95
C GLU A 20 -13.12 6.87 1.20
N ILE A 21 -12.63 5.70 0.76
CA ILE A 21 -11.20 5.33 0.89
C ILE A 21 -10.31 6.25 0.07
N ARG A 22 -10.65 6.47 -1.22
CA ARG A 22 -9.88 7.36 -2.10
C ARG A 22 -9.81 8.78 -1.54
N TRP A 23 -10.95 9.30 -1.07
CA TRP A 23 -11.00 10.62 -0.46
C TRP A 23 -10.14 10.68 0.81
N LEU A 24 -10.23 9.68 1.70
CA LEU A 24 -9.48 9.67 2.94
C LEU A 24 -7.96 9.67 2.69
N ILE A 25 -7.48 8.80 1.80
CA ILE A 25 -6.06 8.72 1.46
C ILE A 25 -5.59 10.02 0.81
N ALA A 26 -6.32 10.55 -0.18
CA ALA A 26 -5.98 11.80 -0.84
C ALA A 26 -5.90 12.97 0.14
N SER A 27 -6.89 13.11 1.02
CA SER A 27 -6.96 14.19 2.02
C SER A 27 -5.84 14.07 3.05
N TYR A 28 -5.49 12.86 3.47
CA TYR A 28 -4.37 12.64 4.38
C TYR A 28 -3.01 12.97 3.74
N THR A 29 -2.79 12.55 2.49
CA THR A 29 -1.55 12.85 1.76
C THR A 29 -1.42 14.32 1.36
N ALA A 30 -2.51 15.09 1.43
CA ALA A 30 -2.54 16.54 1.21
C ALA A 30 -2.44 17.36 2.52
N ASP A 31 -2.11 16.73 3.65
CA ASP A 31 -2.05 17.35 4.98
C ASP A 31 -3.38 17.96 5.48
N GLU A 32 -4.51 17.54 4.91
CA GLU A 32 -5.85 18.04 5.29
C GLU A 32 -6.48 17.21 6.43
N VAL A 33 -5.99 15.99 6.65
CA VAL A 33 -6.40 15.11 7.76
C VAL A 33 -5.27 15.05 8.78
N PRO A 34 -5.49 15.46 10.03
CA PRO A 34 -4.44 15.41 11.05
C PRO A 34 -4.15 13.98 11.51
N ASP A 35 -2.89 13.72 11.88
CA ASP A 35 -2.37 12.41 12.29
C ASP A 35 -3.21 11.71 13.37
N TYR A 36 -3.81 12.47 14.29
CA TYR A 36 -4.62 11.89 15.37
C TYR A 36 -5.92 11.23 14.86
N GLN A 37 -6.44 11.67 13.71
CA GLN A 37 -7.60 11.02 13.08
C GLN A 37 -7.17 9.79 12.29
N MET A 38 -6.06 9.87 11.55
CA MET A 38 -5.57 8.73 10.79
C MET A 38 -5.07 7.59 11.71
N SER A 39 -4.39 7.92 12.81
CA SER A 39 -3.99 6.92 13.82
C SER A 39 -5.19 6.24 14.48
N ALA A 40 -6.28 6.97 14.75
CA ALA A 40 -7.53 6.37 15.23
C ALA A 40 -8.18 5.45 14.18
N MET A 41 -8.17 5.83 12.90
CA MET A 41 -8.64 4.99 11.80
C MET A 41 -7.81 3.71 11.69
N LEU A 42 -6.48 3.80 11.75
CA LEU A 42 -5.59 2.64 11.73
C LEU A 42 -5.85 1.69 12.90
N MET A 43 -6.15 2.21 14.10
CA MET A 43 -6.54 1.37 15.23
C MET A 43 -7.89 0.67 15.00
N ALA A 44 -8.88 1.37 14.43
CA ALA A 44 -10.16 0.74 14.06
C ALA A 44 -9.97 -0.36 13.00
N ILE A 45 -9.12 -0.14 12.00
CA ILE A 45 -8.75 -1.14 10.99
C ILE A 45 -8.00 -2.31 11.62
N PHE A 46 -7.09 -2.07 12.58
CA PHE A 46 -6.39 -3.14 13.28
C PHE A 46 -7.36 -4.08 14.02
N LEU A 47 -8.40 -3.52 14.66
CA LEU A 47 -9.37 -4.29 15.43
C LEU A 47 -10.44 -4.97 14.57
N ASN A 48 -10.89 -4.32 13.48
CA ASN A 48 -12.04 -4.80 12.68
C ASN A 48 -11.68 -5.26 11.27
N GLY A 49 -10.43 -5.10 10.85
CA GLY A 49 -9.93 -5.46 9.53
C GLY A 49 -10.46 -4.60 8.38
N LEU A 50 -9.97 -4.88 7.18
CA LEU A 50 -10.56 -4.46 5.91
C LEU A 50 -11.06 -5.71 5.18
N THR A 51 -12.18 -5.58 4.46
CA THR A 51 -12.56 -6.58 3.45
C THR A 51 -11.54 -6.59 2.31
N GLY A 52 -11.58 -7.62 1.46
CA GLY A 52 -10.71 -7.70 0.29
C GLY A 52 -10.88 -6.50 -0.66
N ASP A 53 -12.13 -6.06 -0.87
CA ASP A 53 -12.44 -4.91 -1.72
C ASP A 53 -11.92 -3.60 -1.12
N GLU A 54 -12.11 -3.41 0.19
CA GLU A 54 -11.55 -2.25 0.89
C GLU A 54 -10.02 -2.22 0.80
N LEU A 55 -9.36 -3.36 1.03
CA LEU A 55 -7.89 -3.46 0.98
C LEU A 55 -7.35 -3.17 -0.42
N ALA A 56 -8.02 -3.66 -1.47
CA ALA A 56 -7.63 -3.40 -2.85
C ALA A 56 -7.68 -1.89 -3.18
N VAL A 57 -8.77 -1.22 -2.82
CA VAL A 57 -8.90 0.23 -3.05
C VAL A 57 -7.93 1.02 -2.18
N TRP A 58 -7.68 0.59 -0.95
CA TRP A 58 -6.71 1.22 -0.05
C TRP A 58 -5.31 1.18 -0.64
N ALA A 59 -4.87 0.00 -1.12
CA ALA A 59 -3.57 -0.18 -1.75
C ALA A 59 -3.44 0.62 -3.06
N GLU A 60 -4.47 0.61 -3.91
CA GLU A 60 -4.49 1.40 -5.16
C GLU A 60 -4.43 2.90 -4.88
N SER A 61 -5.15 3.38 -3.86
CA SER A 61 -5.13 4.80 -3.46
C SER A 61 -3.75 5.23 -2.97
N MET A 62 -3.04 4.35 -2.25
CA MET A 62 -1.67 4.59 -1.82
C MET A 62 -0.66 4.52 -3.00
N LEU A 63 -0.88 3.62 -3.96
CA LEU A 63 -0.04 3.54 -5.17
C LEU A 63 -0.06 4.86 -5.96
N HIS A 64 -1.23 5.50 -6.03
CA HIS A 64 -1.44 6.72 -6.81
C HIS A 64 -1.30 8.02 -6.00
N SER A 65 -0.87 7.97 -4.74
CA SER A 65 -0.62 9.19 -3.95
C SER A 65 0.75 9.84 -4.22
N GLY A 66 1.60 9.21 -5.03
CA GLY A 66 2.92 9.71 -5.41
C GLY A 66 3.31 9.30 -6.83
N ASP A 67 4.61 9.17 -7.07
CA ASP A 67 5.15 8.83 -8.38
C ASP A 67 4.94 7.35 -8.73
N THR A 68 4.53 7.09 -9.97
CA THR A 68 4.50 5.74 -10.55
C THR A 68 5.64 5.60 -11.56
N LEU A 69 6.59 4.70 -11.30
CA LEU A 69 7.72 4.47 -12.19
C LEU A 69 7.29 3.69 -13.43
N ASP A 70 7.64 4.22 -14.61
CA ASP A 70 7.47 3.53 -15.89
C ASP A 70 8.79 2.86 -16.30
N PHE A 71 8.72 1.57 -16.60
CA PHE A 71 9.82 0.74 -17.07
C PHE A 71 9.54 0.14 -18.46
N SER A 72 8.71 0.82 -19.26
CA SER A 72 8.35 0.44 -20.62
C SER A 72 9.55 0.44 -21.57
N ASP A 73 10.58 1.22 -21.28
CA ASP A 73 11.86 1.30 -21.99
C ASP A 73 12.78 0.09 -21.77
N ILE A 74 12.54 -0.70 -20.70
CA ILE A 74 13.25 -1.95 -20.42
C ILE A 74 12.53 -3.12 -21.12
N PRO A 75 13.13 -3.72 -22.18
CA PRO A 75 12.48 -4.75 -22.99
C PRO A 75 12.44 -6.14 -22.32
N MET A 76 13.30 -6.37 -21.31
CA MET A 76 13.31 -7.61 -20.53
C MET A 76 12.05 -7.71 -19.65
N THR A 77 11.63 -8.93 -19.32
CA THR A 77 10.59 -9.13 -18.31
C THR A 77 11.05 -8.59 -16.96
N LYS A 78 10.23 -7.73 -16.34
CA LYS A 78 10.48 -7.14 -15.03
C LYS A 78 9.92 -8.05 -13.96
N VAL A 79 10.73 -8.38 -12.97
CA VAL A 79 10.33 -9.17 -11.82
C VAL A 79 10.80 -8.48 -10.54
N ASP A 80 10.04 -8.67 -9.46
CA ASP A 80 10.38 -8.14 -8.16
C ASP A 80 10.13 -9.20 -7.08
N LYS A 81 10.83 -9.07 -5.95
CA LYS A 81 10.63 -9.88 -4.76
C LYS A 81 10.67 -8.97 -3.55
N HIS A 82 9.62 -9.04 -2.74
CA HIS A 82 9.55 -8.37 -1.46
C HIS A 82 9.61 -9.38 -0.30
N SER A 83 10.17 -9.00 0.84
CA SER A 83 10.11 -9.78 2.08
C SER A 83 9.27 -9.02 3.10
N THR A 84 8.38 -9.71 3.82
CA THR A 84 7.65 -9.11 4.95
C THR A 84 8.56 -8.86 6.16
N GLY A 85 9.77 -9.44 6.17
CA GLY A 85 10.76 -9.30 7.23
C GLY A 85 11.19 -10.66 7.80
N GLY A 86 12.42 -10.71 8.33
CA GLY A 86 12.99 -11.90 8.94
C GLY A 86 14.41 -11.67 9.47
N VAL A 87 14.77 -12.32 10.58
CA VAL A 87 16.11 -12.17 11.16
C VAL A 87 17.11 -12.94 10.30
N GLY A 88 18.03 -12.20 9.66
CA GLY A 88 19.05 -12.79 8.80
C GLY A 88 18.58 -13.17 7.40
N ASP A 89 17.39 -12.72 6.96
CA ASP A 89 16.95 -12.90 5.58
C ASP A 89 17.80 -12.06 4.61
N LYS A 90 18.81 -12.70 4.01
CA LYS A 90 19.70 -12.10 3.01
C LYS A 90 19.34 -12.52 1.59
N LEU A 91 18.15 -13.09 1.38
CA LEU A 91 17.78 -13.72 0.10
C LEU A 91 17.93 -12.75 -1.09
N SER A 92 17.48 -11.49 -0.93
CA SER A 92 17.50 -10.51 -2.02
C SER A 92 18.90 -10.25 -2.58
N ILE A 93 19.95 -10.30 -1.74
CA ILE A 93 21.34 -10.08 -2.15
C ILE A 93 21.79 -11.09 -3.20
N ALA A 94 21.48 -12.37 -3.01
CA ALA A 94 21.86 -13.43 -3.94
C ALA A 94 20.83 -13.63 -5.06
N LEU A 95 19.55 -13.39 -4.78
CA LEU A 95 18.46 -13.64 -5.71
C LEU A 95 18.45 -12.64 -6.88
N ALA A 96 18.64 -11.34 -6.60
CA ALA A 96 18.63 -10.32 -7.64
C ALA A 96 19.65 -10.58 -8.76
N PRO A 97 20.95 -10.81 -8.49
CA PRO A 97 21.92 -11.12 -9.56
C PRO A 97 21.69 -12.50 -10.21
N MET A 98 21.18 -13.49 -9.47
CA MET A 98 20.85 -14.81 -10.03
C MET A 98 19.74 -14.71 -11.08
N VAL A 99 18.67 -14.00 -10.75
CA VAL A 99 17.54 -13.75 -11.65
C VAL A 99 17.96 -12.89 -12.85
N ALA A 100 18.81 -11.88 -12.61
CA ALA A 100 19.38 -11.07 -13.69
C ALA A 100 20.24 -11.91 -14.66
N ALA A 101 21.05 -12.83 -14.14
CA ALA A 101 21.83 -13.76 -14.96
C ALA A 101 20.98 -14.71 -15.80
N CYS A 102 19.71 -14.94 -15.42
CA CYS A 102 18.72 -15.69 -16.20
C CYS A 102 18.03 -14.83 -17.29
N GLY A 103 18.43 -13.57 -17.49
CA GLY A 103 17.91 -12.70 -18.55
C GLY A 103 16.67 -11.88 -18.18
N LEU A 104 16.40 -11.70 -16.88
CA LEU A 104 15.29 -10.90 -16.37
C LEU A 104 15.77 -9.55 -15.82
N ALA A 105 14.92 -8.52 -15.86
CA ALA A 105 15.20 -7.24 -15.22
C ALA A 105 14.65 -7.23 -13.79
N VAL A 106 15.42 -6.68 -12.85
CA VAL A 106 15.06 -6.61 -11.43
C VAL A 106 15.08 -5.15 -10.95
N PRO A 107 14.05 -4.34 -11.27
CA PRO A 107 13.93 -2.95 -10.79
C PRO A 107 13.43 -2.89 -9.33
N MET A 108 14.06 -3.67 -8.45
CA MET A 108 13.67 -3.81 -7.04
C MET A 108 13.99 -2.53 -6.27
N MET A 109 13.01 -2.05 -5.49
CA MET A 109 13.22 -1.07 -4.41
C MET A 109 13.08 -1.80 -3.07
N SER A 110 14.12 -1.75 -2.24
CA SER A 110 14.20 -2.47 -0.94
C SER A 110 14.35 -1.53 0.23
#